data_AF-A0A238WXP9-F1
#
_entry.id   AF-A0A238WXP9-F1
#
_cell.length_a   1.000
_cell.length_b   1.000
_cell.length_c   1.000
_cell.angle_alpha   90.00
_cell.angle_beta   90.00
_cell.angle_gamma   90.00
#
_symmetry.space_group_name_H-M   'P 1'
#
loop_
_entity.id
_entity.type
_entity.pdbx_description
1 polymer ?
#
loop_
_entity_poly.entity_id
_entity_poly.type
_entity_poly.pdbx_seq_one_letter_code
_entity_poly.pdbx_strand_id
1 'polypeptide(L)'
;MPNLNELLTFNVKSAYDFPMNKNFSNPKIYTANGDLKKRWYVYFSFQNPETGKLKRVTPFYGKANKYKTKEDRLYVLSAYRKKLLELLKKGYNPFENNTALFQKQHEAEHPKVVSIEKQEAAIKTQNQLHLKNLK
;
A
#
# COMPACT_ATOMS: atom_id res chain seq x y z
N MET A 1 21.00 -32.79 14.31
CA MET A 1 19.57 -32.48 14.09
C MET A 1 19.11 -31.67 15.28
N PRO A 2 18.43 -30.52 15.10
CA PRO A 2 17.99 -29.71 16.23
C PRO A 2 16.97 -30.47 17.07
N ASN A 3 17.09 -30.38 18.40
CA ASN A 3 16.19 -31.06 19.32
C ASN A 3 14.85 -30.31 19.47
N LEU A 4 13.83 -30.96 20.02
CA LEU A 4 12.49 -30.37 20.16
C LEU A 4 12.50 -29.06 20.99
N ASN A 5 13.35 -28.99 22.02
CA ASN A 5 13.49 -27.78 22.86
C ASN A 5 14.15 -26.63 22.10
N GLU A 6 15.11 -26.91 21.21
CA GLU A 6 15.75 -25.91 20.34
C GLU A 6 14.75 -25.36 19.32
N LEU A 7 13.92 -26.22 18.73
CA LEU A 7 12.85 -25.82 17.80
C LEU A 7 11.76 -24.98 18.49
N LEU A 8 11.40 -25.32 19.73
CA LEU A 8 10.48 -24.55 20.55
C LEU A 8 11.07 -23.20 20.95
N THR A 9 12.32 -23.18 21.42
CA THR A 9 13.00 -21.94 21.86
C THR A 9 13.20 -20.98 20.69
N PHE A 10 13.50 -21.47 19.49
CA PHE A 10 13.61 -20.66 18.28
C PHE A 10 12.26 -20.02 17.89
N ASN A 11 11.17 -20.79 17.93
CA ASN A 11 9.82 -20.26 17.67
C ASN A 11 9.37 -19.28 18.75
N VAL A 12 9.68 -19.55 20.02
CA VAL A 12 9.34 -18.67 21.15
C VAL A 12 10.11 -17.36 21.04
N LYS A 13 11.41 -17.39 20.79
CA LYS A 13 12.24 -16.18 20.65
C LYS A 13 11.78 -15.30 19.48
N SER A 14 11.40 -15.91 18.36
CA SER A 14 10.76 -15.24 17.21
C SER A 14 9.37 -14.68 17.54
N ALA A 15 8.56 -15.39 18.33
CA ALA A 15 7.22 -14.96 18.73
C ALA A 15 7.24 -13.79 19.73
N TYR A 16 8.28 -13.68 20.56
CA TYR A 16 8.51 -12.54 21.46
C TYR A 16 9.26 -11.37 20.80
N ASP A 17 9.86 -11.59 19.63
CA ASP A 17 10.30 -10.53 18.72
C ASP A 17 9.08 -9.93 18.00
N PHE A 18 8.12 -9.42 18.77
CA PHE A 18 7.14 -8.49 18.24
C PHE A 18 7.95 -7.30 17.74
N PRO A 19 7.95 -6.96 16.44
CA PRO A 19 8.61 -5.75 15.99
C PRO A 19 7.87 -4.59 16.65
N MET A 20 8.46 -4.07 17.73
CA MET A 20 7.83 -3.16 18.69
C MET A 20 7.45 -1.82 18.08
N ASN A 21 7.89 -1.54 16.85
CA ASN A 21 7.69 -0.27 16.16
C ASN A 21 6.93 -0.47 14.85
N LYS A 22 5.74 -1.07 14.90
CA LYS A 22 4.83 -0.98 13.74
C LYS A 22 4.13 0.38 13.80
N ASN A 23 4.52 1.28 12.89
CA ASN A 23 3.87 2.58 12.71
C ASN A 23 2.39 2.44 12.29
N PHE A 24 1.89 1.23 12.04
CA PHE A 24 0.52 1.00 11.63
C PHE A 24 -0.06 -0.29 12.22
N SER A 25 -1.38 -0.31 12.40
CA SER A 25 -2.13 -1.52 12.71
C SER A 25 -2.46 -2.31 11.43
N ASN A 26 -2.48 -3.63 11.50
CA ASN A 26 -2.94 -4.46 10.38
C ASN A 26 -4.35 -4.03 9.90
N PRO A 27 -4.55 -3.76 8.60
CA PRO A 27 -5.86 -3.37 8.07
C PRO A 27 -6.94 -4.43 8.30
N LYS A 28 -8.14 -3.98 8.69
CA LYS A 28 -9.31 -4.81 9.01
C LYS A 28 -10.51 -4.40 8.17
N ILE A 29 -11.43 -5.34 7.94
CA ILE A 29 -12.67 -5.10 7.19
C ILE A 29 -13.80 -4.97 8.19
N TYR A 30 -14.54 -3.87 8.11
CA TYR A 30 -15.82 -3.72 8.78
C TYR A 30 -16.95 -4.18 7.84
N THR A 31 -17.69 -5.20 8.23
CA THR A 31 -18.76 -5.82 7.42
C THR A 31 -20.16 -5.54 7.95
N ALA A 32 -20.32 -4.72 9.01
CA ALA A 32 -21.61 -4.42 9.63
C ALA A 32 -22.49 -5.67 9.88
N ASN A 33 -21.88 -6.78 10.32
CA ASN A 33 -22.52 -8.09 10.51
C ASN A 33 -23.18 -8.66 9.24
N GLY A 34 -22.63 -8.35 8.07
CA GLY A 34 -23.16 -8.81 6.79
C GLY A 34 -24.35 -7.98 6.29
N ASP A 35 -24.67 -6.84 6.90
CA ASP A 35 -25.77 -5.98 6.46
C ASP A 35 -25.39 -5.21 5.19
N LEU A 36 -26.07 -5.53 4.08
CA LEU A 36 -25.81 -4.93 2.77
C LEU A 36 -26.34 -3.49 2.64
N LYS A 37 -27.26 -3.06 3.51
CA LYS A 37 -27.76 -1.68 3.55
C LYS A 37 -26.73 -0.73 4.16
N LYS A 38 -25.81 -1.25 4.97
CA LYS A 38 -24.72 -0.50 5.59
C LYS A 38 -23.48 -0.46 4.70
N ARG A 39 -22.66 0.56 4.89
CA ARG A 39 -21.37 0.70 4.21
C ARG A 39 -20.34 -0.20 4.86
N TRP A 40 -19.66 -0.99 4.04
CA TRP A 40 -18.50 -1.79 4.45
C TRP A 40 -17.23 -1.05 4.02
N TYR A 41 -16.17 -1.20 4.79
CA TYR A 41 -14.92 -0.49 4.53
C TYR A 41 -13.72 -1.19 5.15
N VAL A 42 -12.54 -0.88 4.63
CA VAL A 42 -11.27 -1.25 5.23
C VAL A 42 -10.83 -0.12 6.14
N TYR A 43 -10.41 -0.44 7.37
CA TYR A 43 -9.89 0.53 8.32
C TYR A 43 -8.57 0.06 8.93
N PHE A 44 -7.75 1.03 9.30
CA PHE A 44 -6.50 0.82 10.00
C PHE A 44 -6.14 2.12 10.74
N SER A 45 -5.20 2.02 11.66
CA SER A 45 -4.59 3.14 12.33
C SER A 45 -3.14 3.26 11.90
N PHE A 46 -2.65 4.49 11.85
CA PHE A 46 -1.27 4.84 11.52
C PHE A 46 -0.76 5.87 12.53
N GLN A 47 0.51 5.77 12.88
CA GLN A 47 1.18 6.66 13.82
C GLN A 47 1.36 8.01 13.13
N ASN A 48 0.71 9.04 13.66
CA ASN A 48 0.82 10.37 13.09
C ASN A 48 2.26 10.88 13.31
N PRO A 49 3.00 11.26 12.25
CA PRO A 49 4.38 11.71 12.36
C PRO A 49 4.54 12.97 13.23
N GLU A 50 3.52 13.84 13.28
CA GLU A 50 3.58 15.09 14.04
C GLU A 50 3.37 14.88 15.55
N THR A 51 2.50 13.94 15.93
CA THR A 51 2.10 13.74 17.33
C THR A 51 2.68 12.48 17.97
N GLY A 52 3.26 11.59 17.16
CA GLY A 52 3.75 10.27 17.60
C GLY A 52 2.66 9.29 18.04
N LYS A 53 1.37 9.67 17.97
CA LYS A 53 0.26 8.84 18.45
C LYS A 53 -0.39 8.05 17.32
N LEU A 54 -0.82 6.82 17.62
CA LEU A 54 -1.57 5.98 16.70
C LEU A 54 -2.98 6.55 16.51
N LYS A 55 -3.29 7.02 15.29
CA LYS A 55 -4.59 7.62 14.93
C LYS A 55 -5.29 6.77 13.88
N ARG A 56 -6.61 6.62 14.00
CA ARG A 56 -7.42 5.97 12.96
C ARG A 56 -7.45 6.84 11.70
N VAL A 57 -7.02 6.27 10.59
CA VAL A 57 -7.01 6.92 9.27
C VAL A 57 -8.41 6.85 8.67
N THR A 58 -8.71 7.76 7.74
CA THR A 58 -9.95 7.73 6.95
C THR A 58 -10.16 6.35 6.34
N PRO A 59 -11.31 5.70 6.58
CA PRO A 59 -11.56 4.36 6.08
C PRO A 59 -11.69 4.33 4.56
N PHE A 60 -11.24 3.23 3.95
CA PHE A 60 -11.31 3.03 2.51
C PHE A 60 -12.54 2.20 2.14
N TYR A 61 -13.47 2.82 1.41
CA TYR A 61 -14.75 2.19 1.04
C TYR A 61 -14.67 1.32 -0.23
N GLY A 62 -13.70 1.58 -1.12
CA GLY A 62 -13.46 0.77 -2.33
C GLY A 62 -14.66 0.60 -3.27
N LYS A 63 -15.65 1.50 -3.22
CA LYS A 63 -16.94 1.37 -3.96
C LYS A 63 -17.61 0.00 -3.76
N ALA A 64 -17.37 -0.65 -2.62
CA ALA A 64 -17.89 -1.98 -2.33
C ALA A 64 -19.44 -2.02 -2.32
N ASN A 65 -20.08 -0.88 -2.08
CA ASN A 65 -21.55 -0.75 -2.12
C ASN A 65 -22.17 -1.06 -3.50
N LYS A 66 -21.39 -1.06 -4.59
CA LYS A 66 -21.87 -1.43 -5.93
C LYS A 66 -22.22 -2.92 -6.04
N TYR A 67 -21.59 -3.76 -5.24
CA TYR A 67 -21.82 -5.20 -5.26
C TYR A 67 -23.01 -5.57 -4.39
N LYS A 68 -23.84 -6.51 -4.89
CA LYS A 68 -25.11 -6.89 -4.27
C LYS A 68 -24.98 -8.09 -3.33
N THR A 69 -23.97 -8.94 -3.51
CA THR A 69 -23.75 -10.12 -2.66
C THR A 69 -22.73 -9.83 -1.56
N LYS A 70 -22.77 -10.61 -0.47
CA LYS A 70 -21.82 -10.46 0.65
C LYS A 70 -20.42 -10.91 0.22
N GLU A 71 -20.39 -11.96 -0.58
CA GLU A 71 -19.22 -12.63 -1.12
C GLU A 71 -18.43 -11.67 -2.02
N ASP A 72 -19.10 -11.01 -2.98
CA ASP A 72 -18.45 -10.05 -3.88
C ASP A 72 -17.91 -8.84 -3.10
N ARG A 73 -18.68 -8.30 -2.15
CA ARG A 73 -18.22 -7.20 -1.30
C ARG A 73 -16.98 -7.60 -0.51
N LEU A 74 -16.99 -8.79 0.07
CA LEU A 74 -15.88 -9.29 0.88
C LEU A 74 -14.66 -9.58 0.01
N TYR A 75 -14.84 -10.13 -1.19
CA TYR A 75 -13.78 -10.39 -2.15
C TYR A 75 -13.04 -9.09 -2.51
N VAL A 76 -13.78 -8.06 -2.89
CA VAL A 76 -13.22 -6.75 -3.26
C VAL A 76 -12.54 -6.08 -2.08
N LEU A 77 -13.18 -6.04 -0.90
CA LEU A 77 -12.57 -5.45 0.30
C LEU A 77 -11.34 -6.25 0.77
N SER A 78 -11.31 -7.56 0.55
CA SER A 78 -10.16 -8.41 0.85
C SER A 78 -8.98 -8.12 -0.06
N ALA A 79 -9.23 -7.88 -1.36
CA ALA A 79 -8.20 -7.43 -2.29
C ALA A 79 -7.59 -6.09 -1.85
N TYR A 80 -8.44 -5.12 -1.51
CA TYR A 80 -7.98 -3.82 -1.00
C TYR A 80 -7.22 -3.95 0.32
N ARG A 81 -7.71 -4.76 1.27
CA ARG A 81 -7.01 -5.03 2.53
C ARG A 81 -5.60 -5.55 2.30
N LYS A 82 -5.44 -6.52 1.38
CA LYS A 82 -4.14 -7.09 1.03
C LYS A 82 -3.23 -6.05 0.39
N LYS A 83 -3.72 -5.29 -0.59
CA LYS A 83 -2.92 -4.27 -1.27
C LYS A 83 -2.50 -3.15 -0.33
N LEU A 84 -3.41 -2.70 0.54
CA LEU A 84 -3.11 -1.69 1.54
C LEU A 84 -2.03 -2.16 2.51
N LEU A 85 -2.08 -3.42 2.96
CA LEU A 85 -1.04 -4.00 3.81
C LEU A 85 0.31 -4.05 3.08
N GLU A 86 0.34 -4.39 1.79
CA GLU A 86 1.55 -4.38 0.97
C GLU A 86 2.16 -2.97 0.88
N LEU A 87 1.34 -1.96 0.59
CA LEU A 87 1.76 -0.56 0.53
C LEU A 87 2.34 -0.09 1.88
N LEU A 88 1.65 -0.40 2.99
CA LEU A 88 2.14 -0.02 4.32
C LEU A 88 3.49 -0.68 4.65
N LYS A 89 3.69 -1.95 4.26
CA LYS A 89 4.98 -2.63 4.40
C LYS A 89 6.08 -2.04 3.51
N LYS A 90 5.71 -1.50 2.34
CA LYS A 90 6.60 -0.78 1.43
C LYS A 90 6.96 0.63 1.93
N GLY A 91 6.38 1.08 3.05
CA GLY A 91 6.70 2.36 3.68
C GLY A 91 5.79 3.53 3.27
N TYR A 92 4.66 3.27 2.59
CA TYR A 92 3.71 4.33 2.24
C TYR A 92 3.04 4.90 3.49
N ASN A 93 2.93 6.22 3.55
CA ASN A 93 2.36 6.95 4.67
C ASN A 93 1.05 7.65 4.27
N PRO A 94 -0.08 7.42 4.96
CA PRO A 94 -1.36 8.06 4.63
C PRO A 94 -1.43 9.56 4.96
N PHE A 95 -0.50 10.10 5.74
CA PHE A 95 -0.45 11.52 6.13
C PHE A 95 0.49 12.35 5.27
N GLU A 96 1.22 11.74 4.33
CA GLU A 96 2.25 12.39 3.52
C GLU A 96 2.04 12.16 2.02
N ASN A 97 2.78 12.92 1.21
CA ASN A 97 2.78 12.76 -0.23
C ASN A 97 3.70 11.60 -0.66
N ASN A 98 3.11 10.52 -1.19
CA ASN A 98 3.83 9.30 -1.58
C ASN A 98 4.37 9.31 -3.03
N THR A 99 4.34 10.45 -3.75
CA THR A 99 4.68 10.50 -5.19
C THR A 99 6.10 10.03 -5.49
N ALA A 100 7.09 10.48 -4.71
CA ALA A 100 8.49 10.10 -4.93
C ALA A 100 8.72 8.59 -4.70
N LEU A 101 8.12 8.03 -3.65
CA LEU A 101 8.20 6.59 -3.37
C LEU A 101 7.52 5.76 -4.47
N PHE A 102 6.36 6.23 -4.94
CA PHE A 102 5.63 5.61 -6.03
C PHE A 102 6.46 5.56 -7.32
N GLN A 103 7.05 6.69 -7.73
CA GLN A 103 7.92 6.77 -8.91
C GLN A 103 9.10 5.81 -8.78
N LYS A 104 9.81 5.83 -7.64
CA LYS A 104 10.96 4.94 -7.40
C LYS A 104 10.61 3.46 -7.51
N GLN A 105 9.45 3.05 -7.00
CA GLN A 105 9.02 1.66 -7.10
C GLN A 105 8.54 1.29 -8.50
N HIS A 106 7.88 2.21 -9.20
CA HIS A 106 7.44 1.98 -10.58
C HIS A 106 8.62 1.85 -11.55
N GLU A 107 9.68 2.63 -11.34
CA GLU A 107 10.95 2.51 -12.08
C GLU A 107 11.65 1.17 -11.83
N ALA A 108 11.58 0.65 -10.61
CA ALA A 108 12.17 -0.64 -10.24
C ALA A 108 11.37 -1.85 -10.78
N GLU A 109 10.04 -1.76 -10.84
CA GLU A 109 9.17 -2.84 -11.31
C GLU A 109 9.05 -2.87 -12.86
N HIS A 110 9.24 -1.73 -13.55
CA HIS A 110 9.14 -1.62 -15.01
C HIS A 110 10.29 -0.82 -15.67
N PRO A 111 11.53 -1.35 -15.70
CA PRO A 111 12.70 -0.61 -16.19
C PRO A 111 12.62 -0.21 -17.68
N LYS A 112 11.92 -1.01 -18.50
CA LYS A 112 11.89 -0.85 -19.97
C LYS A 112 10.93 0.25 -20.46
N VAL A 113 9.86 0.53 -19.73
CA VAL A 113 8.84 1.51 -20.17
C VAL A 113 9.28 2.93 -19.87
N VAL A 114 9.89 3.14 -18.70
CA VAL A 114 10.45 4.43 -18.26
C VAL A 114 11.63 4.87 -19.13
N SER A 115 12.44 3.93 -19.61
CA SER A 115 13.56 4.23 -20.52
C SER A 115 13.06 4.71 -21.89
N ILE A 116 11.98 4.12 -22.42
CA ILE A 116 11.37 4.54 -23.69
C ILE A 116 10.72 5.93 -23.54
N GLU A 117 9.94 6.18 -22.48
CA GLU A 117 9.30 7.49 -22.25
C GLU A 117 10.33 8.63 -22.07
N LYS A 118 11.43 8.38 -21.35
CA LYS A 118 12.54 9.34 -21.22
C LYS A 118 13.23 9.61 -22.56
N GLN A 119 13.41 8.59 -23.40
CA GLN A 119 13.98 8.73 -24.74
C GLN A 119 13.06 9.53 -25.66
N GLU A 120 11.76 9.25 -25.65
CA GLU A 120 10.76 9.99 -26.45
C GLU A 120 10.63 11.45 -26.02
N ALA A 121 10.68 11.74 -24.72
CA ALA A 121 10.68 13.10 -24.18
C ALA A 121 11.97 13.86 -24.55
N ALA A 122 13.13 13.19 -24.52
CA ALA A 122 14.40 13.78 -24.94
C ALA A 122 14.42 14.10 -26.44
N ILE A 123 13.94 13.18 -27.29
CA ILE A 123 13.84 13.37 -28.74
C ILE A 123 12.89 14.52 -29.09
N LYS A 124 11.73 14.61 -28.42
CA LYS A 124 10.79 15.73 -28.59
C LYS A 124 11.42 17.07 -28.20
N THR A 125 12.18 17.11 -27.11
CA THR A 125 12.87 18.32 -26.64
C THR A 125 13.96 18.76 -27.61
N GLN A 126 14.76 17.81 -28.13
CA GLN A 126 15.79 18.09 -29.14
C GLN A 126 15.19 18.60 -30.45
N ASN A 127 14.11 17.99 -30.93
CA ASN A 127 13.43 18.43 -32.16
C ASN A 127 12.82 19.83 -32.02
N GLN A 128 12.26 20.17 -30.86
CA GLN A 128 11.77 21.52 -30.59
C GLN A 128 12.90 22.57 -30.50
N LEU A 129 14.06 22.21 -29.95
CA LEU A 129 15.24 23.09 -29.96
C LEU A 129 15.76 23.30 -31.38
N HIS A 130 15.83 22.24 -32.18
CA HIS A 130 16.29 22.31 -33.56
C HIS A 130 15.39 23.21 -34.42
N LEU A 131 14.07 23.10 -34.27
CA LEU A 131 13.09 23.93 -34.98
C LEU A 131 13.12 25.42 -34.56
N LYS A 132 13.57 25.73 -33.33
CA LYS A 132 13.73 27.12 -32.86
C LYS A 132 14.98 27.79 -33.41
N ASN A 133 16.00 27.02 -33.78
CA ASN A 133 17.27 27.53 -34.32
C ASN A 133 17.26 27.68 -35.86
N LEU A 134 16.16 27.31 -36.51
CA LEU A 134 15.96 27.41 -37.97
C LEU A 134 15.13 28.64 -38.40
N LYS A 135 14.75 29.51 -37.47
CA LYS A 135 14.11 30.80 -37.72
C LYS A 135 15.05 31.92 -37.35
#